data_AF-A0A822XR48-F1
#
_entry.id   AF-A0A822XR48-F1
#
_cell.length_a   1.000
_cell.length_b   1.000
_cell.length_c   1.000
_cell.angle_alpha   90.00
_cell.angle_beta   90.00
_cell.angle_gamma   90.00
#
_symmetry.space_group_name_H-M   'P 1'
#
loop_
_entity.id
_entity.type
_entity.pdbx_description
1 polymer ?
#
loop_
_entity_poly.entity_id
_entity_poly.type
_entity_poly.pdbx_seq_one_letter_code
_entity_poly.pdbx_strand_id
1 'polypeptide(L)'
;MSSLFTLAFPDNYSHLQVLRKICWYLVLSPHDPLQSSLLNSTLEDKNLGEIPKFRLLLKQLTTMEVIQWNTLWETYQDEFENEKNMLGGHLGEKAAEDLKQRIIEHNILVVSKYYSRIIEETCKAAVSHSPGSSITLSGFASEDVNLIR
;
A
#
# COMPACT_ATOMS: atom_id res chain seq x y z
N MET A 1 -11.68 -19.38 -15.53
CA MET A 1 -10.93 -18.12 -15.33
C MET A 1 -10.09 -17.68 -16.53
N SER A 2 -9.77 -18.55 -17.51
CA SER A 2 -8.98 -18.18 -18.70
C SER A 2 -9.74 -17.34 -19.75
N SER A 3 -11.05 -17.54 -19.91
CA SER A 3 -11.82 -16.94 -21.00
C SER A 3 -12.09 -15.42 -20.86
N LEU A 4 -12.25 -14.91 -19.64
CA LEU A 4 -12.45 -13.46 -19.41
C LEU A 4 -11.15 -12.66 -19.54
N PHE A 5 -10.00 -13.27 -19.27
CA PHE A 5 -8.69 -12.62 -19.40
C PHE A 5 -8.31 -12.42 -20.87
N THR A 6 -8.68 -13.33 -21.77
CA THR A 6 -8.45 -13.23 -23.22
C THR A 6 -9.34 -12.20 -23.91
N LEU A 7 -10.60 -12.03 -23.46
CA LEU A 7 -11.51 -11.04 -24.06
C LEU A 7 -11.12 -9.58 -23.76
N ALA A 8 -10.37 -9.33 -22.67
CA ALA A 8 -9.89 -8.00 -22.32
C ALA A 8 -8.57 -7.61 -23.02
N PHE A 9 -7.81 -8.57 -23.54
CA PHE A 9 -6.46 -8.36 -24.08
C PHE A 9 -6.23 -9.16 -25.37
N PRO A 10 -6.53 -8.61 -26.56
CA PRO A 10 -6.35 -9.27 -27.86
C PRO A 10 -4.90 -9.77 -28.14
N ASP A 11 -4.76 -10.79 -28.99
CA ASP A 11 -3.56 -11.66 -29.13
C ASP A 11 -2.27 -11.05 -29.74
N ASN A 12 -2.02 -9.74 -29.65
CA ASN A 12 -0.84 -9.09 -30.24
C ASN A 12 -0.05 -8.19 -29.27
N TYR A 13 0.03 -8.58 -28.00
CA TYR A 13 0.67 -7.76 -26.96
C TYR A 13 1.80 -8.46 -26.24
N SER A 14 2.87 -7.70 -25.97
CA SER A 14 3.93 -8.15 -25.07
C SER A 14 3.34 -8.37 -23.68
N HIS A 15 3.49 -9.57 -23.12
CA HIS A 15 3.07 -9.94 -21.77
C HIS A 15 3.41 -8.87 -20.70
N LEU A 16 4.53 -8.17 -20.88
CA LEU A 16 4.98 -7.06 -20.02
C LEU A 16 4.04 -5.85 -19.99
N GLN A 17 3.39 -5.49 -21.10
CA GLN A 17 2.42 -4.39 -21.14
C GLN A 17 1.19 -4.72 -20.32
N VAL A 18 0.70 -5.96 -20.44
CA VAL A 18 -0.43 -6.45 -19.65
C VAL A 18 -0.07 -6.47 -18.17
N LEU A 19 1.13 -6.94 -17.82
CA LEU A 19 1.61 -6.98 -16.44
C LEU A 19 1.72 -5.58 -15.80
N ARG A 20 2.19 -4.56 -16.56
CA ARG A 20 2.19 -3.16 -16.09
C ARG A 20 0.80 -2.66 -15.75
N LYS A 21 -0.18 -2.91 -16.63
CA LYS A 21 -1.56 -2.52 -16.37
C LYS A 21 -2.13 -3.22 -15.14
N ILE A 22 -1.87 -4.50 -14.98
CA ILE A 22 -2.28 -5.25 -13.80
C ILE A 22 -1.70 -4.61 -12.53
N CYS A 23 -0.41 -4.26 -12.54
CA CYS A 23 0.22 -3.59 -11.39
C CYS A 23 -0.51 -2.29 -11.06
N TRP A 24 -0.76 -1.44 -12.04
CA TRP A 24 -1.48 -0.19 -11.83
C TRP A 24 -2.88 -0.40 -11.24
N TYR A 25 -3.69 -1.29 -11.81
CA TYR A 25 -5.03 -1.56 -11.30
C TYR A 25 -5.02 -2.16 -9.89
N LEU A 26 -4.01 -2.99 -9.55
CA LEU A 26 -3.84 -3.51 -8.19
C LEU A 26 -3.57 -2.41 -7.17
N VAL A 27 -2.78 -1.39 -7.56
CA VAL A 27 -2.48 -0.26 -6.69
C VAL A 27 -3.69 0.68 -6.54
N LEU A 28 -4.48 0.87 -7.59
CA LEU A 28 -5.69 1.70 -7.56
C LEU A 28 -6.86 1.04 -6.81
N SER A 29 -6.89 -0.29 -6.78
CA SER A 29 -7.92 -1.07 -6.11
C SER A 29 -7.97 -0.76 -4.60
N PRO A 30 -9.17 -0.68 -3.99
CA PRO A 30 -9.30 -0.55 -2.55
C PRO A 30 -8.61 -1.70 -1.81
N HIS A 31 -8.21 -1.42 -0.57
CA HIS A 31 -7.55 -2.42 0.28
C HIS A 31 -8.56 -3.48 0.73
N ASP A 32 -8.42 -4.69 0.19
CA ASP A 32 -9.27 -5.85 0.46
C ASP A 32 -8.39 -7.09 0.60
N PRO A 33 -8.78 -8.12 1.36
CA PRO A 33 -7.99 -9.36 1.46
C PRO A 33 -7.69 -10.00 0.10
N LEU A 34 -8.59 -9.87 -0.89
CA LEU A 34 -8.34 -10.34 -2.25
C LEU A 34 -7.21 -9.53 -2.93
N GLN A 35 -7.22 -8.20 -2.76
CA GLN A 35 -6.19 -7.31 -3.31
C GLN A 35 -4.81 -7.64 -2.73
N SER A 36 -4.73 -7.89 -1.41
CA SER A 36 -3.48 -8.30 -0.76
C SER A 36 -2.99 -9.68 -1.24
N SER A 37 -3.90 -10.63 -1.45
CA SER A 37 -3.57 -11.94 -2.03
C SER A 37 -3.01 -11.83 -3.45
N LEU A 38 -3.66 -11.01 -4.28
CA LEU A 38 -3.22 -10.76 -5.65
C LEU A 38 -1.88 -10.01 -5.69
N LEU A 39 -1.67 -9.01 -4.83
CA LEU A 39 -0.38 -8.31 -4.70
C LEU A 39 0.77 -9.29 -4.42
N ASN A 40 0.61 -10.16 -3.43
CA ASN A 40 1.61 -11.16 -3.08
C ASN A 40 1.85 -12.13 -4.25
N SER A 41 0.78 -12.59 -4.89
CA SER A 41 0.88 -13.49 -6.06
C SER A 41 1.61 -12.82 -7.23
N THR A 42 1.36 -11.54 -7.48
CA THR A 42 2.04 -10.77 -8.54
C THR A 42 3.51 -10.51 -8.19
N LEU A 43 3.86 -10.29 -6.92
CA LEU A 43 5.24 -10.12 -6.47
C LEU A 43 6.11 -11.37 -6.65
N GLU A 44 5.51 -12.56 -6.71
CA GLU A 44 6.18 -13.84 -6.97
C GLU A 44 6.43 -14.08 -8.48
N ASP A 45 5.80 -13.31 -9.37
CA ASP A 45 5.96 -13.48 -10.81
C ASP A 45 7.39 -13.11 -11.27
N LYS A 46 8.02 -14.01 -12.01
CA LYS A 46 9.38 -13.83 -12.56
C LYS A 46 9.44 -12.68 -13.57
N ASN A 47 8.34 -12.46 -14.30
CA ASN A 47 8.24 -11.38 -15.30
C ASN A 47 8.30 -9.99 -14.66
N LEU A 48 8.01 -9.87 -13.37
CA LEU A 48 8.15 -8.62 -12.62
C LEU A 48 9.62 -8.18 -12.49
N GLY A 49 10.57 -9.10 -12.70
CA GLY A 49 11.99 -8.79 -12.77
C GLY A 49 12.37 -7.90 -13.96
N GLU A 50 11.59 -7.94 -15.04
CA GLU A 50 11.79 -7.09 -16.23
C GLU A 50 11.30 -5.66 -16.02
N ILE A 51 10.51 -5.43 -14.95
CA ILE A 51 9.91 -4.12 -14.65
C ILE A 51 10.16 -3.73 -13.18
N PRO A 52 11.43 -3.48 -12.81
CA PRO A 52 11.83 -3.34 -11.40
C PRO A 52 11.16 -2.17 -10.67
N LYS A 53 10.81 -1.09 -11.39
CA LYS A 53 10.07 0.06 -10.81
C LYS A 53 8.72 -0.36 -10.25
N PHE A 54 7.94 -1.16 -10.98
CA PHE A 54 6.63 -1.62 -10.53
C PHE A 54 6.75 -2.65 -9.41
N ARG A 55 7.77 -3.52 -9.46
CA ARG A 55 8.08 -4.40 -8.34
C ARG A 55 8.31 -3.62 -7.05
N LEU A 56 9.06 -2.52 -7.11
CA LEU A 56 9.30 -1.67 -5.94
C LEU A 56 7.98 -1.05 -5.43
N LEU A 57 7.15 -0.54 -6.33
CA LEU A 57 5.85 0.06 -6.00
C LEU A 57 4.95 -0.93 -5.25
N LEU A 58 4.77 -2.14 -5.79
CA LEU A 58 3.96 -3.18 -5.14
C LEU A 58 4.55 -3.58 -3.79
N LYS A 59 5.88 -3.62 -3.68
CA LYS A 59 6.56 -3.95 -2.43
C LYS A 59 6.32 -2.89 -1.36
N GLN A 60 6.38 -1.60 -1.71
CA GLN A 60 6.10 -0.49 -0.79
C GLN A 60 4.68 -0.58 -0.19
N LEU A 61 3.70 -0.96 -1.01
CA LEU A 61 2.30 -1.15 -0.58
C LEU A 61 2.08 -2.43 0.24
N THR A 62 2.97 -3.41 0.12
CA THR A 62 2.90 -4.66 0.89
C THR A 62 3.63 -4.53 2.23
N THR A 63 4.69 -3.71 2.29
CA THR A 63 5.42 -3.44 3.52
C THR A 63 4.59 -2.59 4.49
N MET A 64 4.69 -2.91 5.79
CA MET A 64 4.03 -2.14 6.86
C MET A 64 4.81 -0.87 7.19
N GLU A 65 5.11 -0.07 6.19
CA GLU A 65 5.88 1.16 6.30
C GLU A 65 5.07 2.34 5.75
N VAL A 66 5.24 3.52 6.36
CA VAL A 66 4.56 4.73 5.93
C VAL A 66 5.17 5.21 4.62
N ILE A 67 4.32 5.44 3.63
CA ILE A 67 4.70 5.89 2.30
C ILE A 67 4.50 7.41 2.21
N GLN A 68 5.55 8.13 1.81
CA GLN A 68 5.45 9.56 1.53
C GLN A 68 4.89 9.79 0.12
N TRP A 69 3.70 10.39 0.04
CA TRP A 69 3.01 10.64 -1.23
C TRP A 69 3.87 11.43 -2.22
N ASN A 70 4.50 12.53 -1.80
CA ASN A 70 5.28 13.40 -2.70
C ASN A 70 6.44 12.64 -3.35
N THR A 71 7.23 11.92 -2.55
CA THR A 71 8.36 11.12 -3.03
C THR A 71 7.92 10.01 -3.98
N LEU A 72 6.80 9.34 -3.67
CA LEU A 72 6.22 8.32 -4.54
C LEU A 72 5.74 8.95 -5.85
N TRP A 73 4.97 10.03 -5.79
CA TRP A 73 4.42 10.68 -6.97
C TRP A 73 5.52 11.23 -7.88
N GLU A 74 6.55 11.88 -7.35
CA GLU A 74 7.70 12.36 -8.13
C GLU A 74 8.41 11.22 -8.90
N THR A 75 8.46 10.03 -8.31
CA THR A 75 9.11 8.86 -8.91
C THR A 75 8.28 8.22 -10.03
N TYR A 76 6.95 8.23 -9.90
CA TYR A 76 6.04 7.46 -10.75
C TYR A 76 5.13 8.30 -11.64
N GLN A 77 5.08 9.62 -11.49
CA GLN A 77 4.22 10.51 -12.29
C GLN A 77 4.49 10.38 -13.79
N ASP A 78 5.77 10.33 -14.20
CA ASP A 78 6.14 10.23 -15.61
C ASP A 78 5.65 8.90 -16.21
N GLU A 79 5.80 7.80 -15.47
CA GLU A 79 5.31 6.48 -15.88
C GLU A 79 3.77 6.45 -15.93
N PHE A 80 3.11 7.11 -14.97
CA PHE A 80 1.66 7.19 -14.89
C PHE A 80 1.05 8.01 -16.04
N GLU A 81 1.69 9.13 -16.40
CA GLU A 81 1.27 9.94 -17.56
C GLU A 81 1.56 9.24 -18.88
N ASN A 82 2.70 8.58 -18.99
CA ASN A 82 3.07 7.78 -20.16
C ASN A 82 2.09 6.63 -20.41
N GLU A 83 1.41 6.14 -19.37
CA GLU A 83 0.41 5.09 -19.50
C GLU A 83 -0.76 5.49 -20.42
N LYS A 84 -1.05 6.79 -20.59
CA LYS A 84 -2.04 7.28 -21.58
C LYS A 84 -1.69 6.87 -23.02
N ASN A 85 -0.40 6.72 -23.30
CA ASN A 85 0.14 6.32 -24.60
C ASN A 85 0.28 4.79 -24.70
N MET A 86 -0.04 4.05 -23.65
CA MET A 86 0.07 2.60 -23.58
C MET A 86 -1.27 1.90 -23.77
N LEU A 87 -1.21 0.57 -23.80
CA LEU A 87 -2.34 -0.32 -24.01
C LEU A 87 -3.49 -0.08 -23.01
N GLY A 88 -4.73 -0.04 -23.50
CA GLY A 88 -5.91 0.15 -22.68
C GLY A 88 -6.22 1.62 -22.34
N GLY A 89 -5.46 2.56 -22.90
CA GLY A 89 -5.69 4.00 -22.72
C GLY A 89 -5.36 4.49 -21.31
N HIS A 90 -5.87 5.67 -20.97
CA HIS A 90 -5.65 6.27 -19.65
C HIS A 90 -6.34 5.43 -18.56
N LEU A 91 -5.80 5.43 -17.34
CA LEU A 91 -6.38 4.68 -16.23
C LEU A 91 -7.71 5.26 -15.71
N GLY A 92 -8.15 6.38 -16.25
CA GLY A 92 -9.25 7.19 -15.72
C GLY A 92 -8.79 8.60 -15.37
N GLU A 93 -9.68 9.58 -15.50
CA GLU A 93 -9.37 10.99 -15.18
C GLU A 93 -9.12 11.20 -13.69
N LYS A 94 -9.70 10.33 -12.85
CA LYS A 94 -9.60 10.36 -11.38
C LYS A 94 -8.56 9.40 -10.80
N ALA A 95 -7.81 8.71 -11.67
CA ALA A 95 -6.93 7.65 -11.21
C ALA A 95 -5.76 8.18 -10.35
N ALA A 96 -5.33 9.43 -10.55
CA ALA A 96 -4.29 10.04 -9.72
C ALA A 96 -4.82 10.34 -8.30
N GLU A 97 -6.05 10.86 -8.19
CA GLU A 97 -6.73 11.08 -6.92
C GLU A 97 -7.01 9.76 -6.20
N ASP A 98 -7.45 8.74 -6.92
CA ASP A 98 -7.68 7.40 -6.38
C ASP A 98 -6.37 6.81 -5.85
N LEU A 99 -5.28 6.91 -6.60
CA LEU A 99 -3.95 6.48 -6.15
C LEU A 99 -3.56 7.16 -4.84
N LYS A 100 -3.70 8.49 -4.78
CA LYS A 100 -3.41 9.26 -3.56
C LYS A 100 -4.27 8.78 -2.38
N GLN A 101 -5.54 8.52 -2.62
CA GLN A 101 -6.44 7.98 -1.60
C GLN A 101 -5.96 6.62 -1.09
N ARG A 102 -5.51 5.71 -1.97
CA ARG A 102 -4.98 4.40 -1.56
C ARG A 102 -3.72 4.51 -0.71
N ILE A 103 -2.82 5.44 -1.03
CA ILE A 103 -1.64 5.72 -0.20
C ILE A 103 -2.04 6.22 1.19
N ILE A 104 -3.04 7.10 1.28
CA ILE A 104 -3.56 7.59 2.56
C ILE A 104 -4.14 6.45 3.39
N GLU A 105 -4.98 5.60 2.79
CA GLU A 105 -5.57 4.45 3.46
C GLU A 105 -4.52 3.45 3.95
N HIS A 106 -3.52 3.13 3.12
CA HIS A 106 -2.38 2.30 3.51
C HIS A 106 -1.67 2.88 4.73
N ASN A 107 -1.35 4.17 4.71
CA ASN A 107 -0.67 4.82 5.84
C ASN A 107 -1.50 4.79 7.13
N ILE A 108 -2.82 4.99 7.04
CA ILE A 108 -3.73 4.86 8.19
C ILE A 108 -3.69 3.43 8.74
N LEU A 109 -3.71 2.41 7.88
CA LEU A 109 -3.63 1.00 8.29
C LEU A 109 -2.29 0.68 8.97
N VAL A 110 -1.18 1.19 8.43
CA VAL A 110 0.16 1.02 9.01
C VAL A 110 0.19 1.62 10.42
N VAL A 111 -0.18 2.89 10.54
CA VAL A 111 -0.18 3.62 11.82
C VAL A 111 -1.10 2.97 12.86
N SER A 112 -2.29 2.54 12.44
CA SER A 112 -3.25 1.82 13.31
C SER A 112 -2.65 0.54 13.91
N LYS A 113 -1.89 -0.23 13.12
CA LYS A 113 -1.22 -1.45 13.61
C LYS A 113 -0.12 -1.14 14.62
N TYR A 114 0.66 -0.07 14.39
CA TYR A 114 1.70 0.34 15.34
C TYR A 114 1.12 0.81 16.67
N TYR A 115 0.09 1.68 16.66
CA TYR A 115 -0.56 2.12 17.90
C TYR A 115 -1.21 0.96 18.66
N SER A 116 -1.85 0.02 17.97
CA SER A 116 -2.43 -1.17 18.60
C SER A 116 -1.37 -1.98 19.36
N ARG A 117 -0.17 -2.14 18.78
CA ARG A 117 0.96 -2.84 19.43
C ARG A 117 1.48 -2.10 20.66
N ILE A 118 1.67 -0.78 20.57
CA ILE A 118 2.15 0.03 21.69
C ILE A 118 1.19 -0.04 22.88
N ILE A 119 -0.11 0.04 22.60
CA ILE A 119 -1.16 -0.06 23.63
C ILE A 119 -1.13 -1.45 24.29
N GLU A 120 -1.03 -2.51 23.50
CA GLU A 120 -0.95 -3.88 24.02
C GLU A 120 0.28 -4.10 24.92
N GLU A 121 1.45 -3.63 24.49
CA GLU A 121 2.70 -3.72 25.26
C GLU A 121 2.59 -2.92 26.57
N THR A 122 2.04 -1.71 26.52
CA THR A 122 1.83 -0.85 27.69
C THR A 122 0.87 -1.49 28.69
N CYS A 123 -0.23 -2.06 28.23
CA CYS A 123 -1.18 -2.77 29.09
C CYS A 123 -0.57 -4.02 29.74
N LYS A 124 0.22 -4.82 28.99
CA LYS A 124 0.92 -5.98 29.55
C LYS A 124 1.94 -5.58 30.62
N ALA A 125 2.71 -4.52 30.35
CA ALA A 125 3.68 -3.99 31.31
C ALA A 125 3.00 -3.54 32.61
N ALA A 126 1.87 -2.83 32.52
CA ALA A 126 1.08 -2.40 33.68
C ALA A 126 0.52 -3.57 34.51
N VAL A 127 0.04 -4.64 33.86
CA VAL A 127 -0.49 -5.83 34.56
C VAL A 127 0.63 -6.63 35.24
N SER A 128 1.81 -6.72 34.62
CA SER A 128 2.95 -7.45 35.21
C SER A 128 3.54 -6.80 36.48
N HIS A 129 3.29 -5.50 36.70
CA HIS A 129 3.88 -4.73 37.80
C HIS A 129 2.97 -4.57 39.04
N SER A 130 1.82 -5.25 39.15
CA SER A 130 1.01 -5.14 40.37
C SER A 130 0.14 -6.37 40.70
N PRO A 131 0.52 -7.17 41.71
CA PRO A 131 -0.43 -7.76 42.64
C PRO A 131 -0.44 -6.90 43.92
N GLY A 132 -1.07 -5.72 43.89
CA GLY A 132 -1.51 -5.05 45.12
C GLY A 132 -1.05 -3.61 45.40
N SER A 133 -0.57 -2.83 44.42
CA SER A 133 -0.31 -1.39 44.61
C SER A 133 -1.29 -0.52 43.80
N SER A 134 -1.96 0.41 44.49
CA SER A 134 -2.83 1.44 43.91
C SER A 134 -2.04 2.32 42.94
N ILE A 135 -2.40 2.27 41.66
CA ILE A 135 -1.75 3.05 40.61
C ILE A 135 -2.30 4.48 40.66
N THR A 136 -1.49 5.43 41.13
CA THR A 136 -1.82 6.86 41.01
C THR A 136 -1.46 7.33 39.61
N LEU A 137 -2.48 7.80 38.86
CA LEU A 137 -2.37 8.40 37.53
C LEU A 137 -1.74 9.81 37.58
N SER A 138 -0.51 9.95 38.06
CA SER A 138 0.16 11.26 38.16
C SER A 138 1.34 11.44 37.18
N GLY A 139 1.49 10.59 36.16
CA GLY A 139 2.71 10.57 35.34
C GLY A 139 2.56 10.68 33.82
N PHE A 140 1.36 10.70 33.24
CA PHE A 140 1.20 10.54 31.78
C PHE A 140 0.39 11.65 31.09
N ALA A 141 0.61 12.89 31.50
CA ALA A 141 0.06 14.04 30.78
C ALA A 141 1.13 15.14 30.61
N SER A 142 1.97 15.04 29.57
CA SER A 142 2.43 16.25 28.84
C SER A 142 3.35 16.04 27.64
N GLU A 143 4.11 14.94 27.49
CA GLU A 143 5.27 15.02 26.57
C GLU A 143 5.12 14.45 25.15
N ASP A 144 4.06 13.70 24.83
CA ASP A 144 3.94 13.06 23.50
C ASP A 144 3.00 13.77 22.50
N VAL A 145 2.63 15.03 22.74
CA VAL A 145 1.80 15.84 21.79
C VAL A 145 2.66 16.68 20.82
N ASN A 146 3.94 16.33 20.62
CA ASN A 146 4.82 17.11 19.74
C ASN A 146 5.36 16.36 18.51
N LEU A 147 4.82 15.19 18.16
CA LEU A 147 5.24 14.46 16.94
C LEU A 147 4.34 14.68 15.70
N ILE A 148 3.46 15.69 15.72
CA ILE A 148 2.72 16.12 14.53
C ILE A 148 2.82 17.64 14.37
N ARG A 149 4.04 18.09 14.06
CA ARG A 149 4.28 19.43 13.51
C ARG A 149 5.27 19.35 12.37
#